data_AF-A0A1G7IH83-F1
#
_entry.id   AF-A0A1G7IH83-F1
#
_cell.length_a   1.000
_cell.length_b   1.000
_cell.length_c   1.000
_cell.angle_alpha   90.00
_cell.angle_beta   90.00
_cell.angle_gamma   90.00
#
_symmetry.space_group_name_H-M   'P 1'
#
loop_
_entity.id
_entity.type
_entity.pdbx_description
1 polymer ?
#
loop_
_entity_poly.entity_id
_entity_poly.type
_entity_poly.pdbx_seq_one_letter_code
_entity_poly.pdbx_strand_id
1 'polypeptide(L)'
;MLFSGFGPRAVIAAFDGGEITSDAGGLLLRETAKRLDLFPRMAACFDDRRDPSRVRHPLADLLAQRVTGIALGYEDLTDHDSLRHDPLLKLLGEAKS
;
A
#
# COMPACT_ATOMS: atom_id res chain seq x y z
N MET A 1 -24.34 -28.89 0.89
CA MET A 1 -25.30 -27.77 0.73
C MET A 1 -25.46 -27.49 -0.74
N LEU A 2 -26.67 -27.58 -1.28
CA LEU A 2 -26.97 -27.26 -2.68
C LEU A 2 -27.30 -25.77 -2.79
N PHE A 3 -26.45 -25.01 -3.47
CA PHE A 3 -26.74 -23.63 -3.86
C PHE A 3 -27.60 -23.68 -5.13
N SER A 4 -28.93 -23.52 -5.03
CA SER A 4 -29.82 -23.54 -6.18
C SER A 4 -30.35 -22.15 -6.57
N GLY A 5 -30.18 -21.80 -7.87
CA GLY A 5 -31.11 -20.95 -8.63
C GLY A 5 -30.63 -19.55 -9.07
N PHE A 6 -29.56 -19.42 -9.86
CA PHE A 6 -29.06 -18.10 -10.34
C PHE A 6 -29.43 -17.69 -11.79
N GLY A 7 -30.41 -18.34 -12.41
CA GLY A 7 -30.80 -18.02 -13.80
C GLY A 7 -29.66 -18.27 -14.80
N PRO A 8 -29.56 -17.55 -15.94
CA PRO A 8 -28.53 -17.81 -16.95
C PRO A 8 -27.13 -17.32 -16.58
N ARG A 9 -26.96 -16.70 -15.40
CA ARG A 9 -25.66 -16.17 -14.96
C ARG A 9 -24.88 -17.27 -14.26
N ALA A 10 -23.65 -17.49 -14.73
CA ALA A 10 -22.71 -18.36 -14.03
C ALA A 10 -22.40 -17.75 -12.65
N VAL A 11 -22.61 -18.53 -11.60
CA VAL A 11 -22.11 -18.21 -10.26
C VAL A 11 -20.80 -18.92 -10.07
N ILE A 12 -19.76 -18.11 -9.87
CA ILE A 12 -18.41 -18.57 -9.59
C ILE A 12 -18.17 -18.35 -8.11
N ALA A 13 -18.02 -19.44 -7.36
CA ALA A 13 -17.52 -19.38 -6.00
C ALA A 13 -15.99 -19.46 -6.05
N ALA A 14 -15.33 -18.33 -5.82
CA ALA A 14 -13.89 -18.27 -5.61
C ALA A 14 -13.62 -18.31 -4.11
N PHE A 15 -12.90 -19.34 -3.66
CA PHE A 15 -12.55 -19.56 -2.25
C PHE A 15 -11.11 -19.15 -1.92
N ASP A 16 -10.38 -18.63 -2.91
CA ASP A 16 -9.05 -18.06 -2.74
C ASP A 16 -9.09 -16.67 -2.08
N GLY A 17 -10.27 -16.05 -2.01
CA GLY A 17 -10.47 -14.75 -1.36
C GLY A 17 -9.91 -13.54 -2.13
N GLY A 18 -9.15 -13.78 -3.21
CA GLY A 18 -8.43 -12.75 -3.93
C GLY A 18 -7.33 -12.08 -3.09
N GLU A 19 -6.97 -10.85 -3.45
CA GLU A 19 -6.04 -10.03 -2.67
C GLU A 19 -6.76 -9.43 -1.46
N ILE A 20 -6.42 -9.89 -0.26
CA ILE A 20 -7.02 -9.46 1.02
C ILE A 20 -5.94 -8.77 1.87
N THR A 21 -6.35 -7.75 2.62
CA THR A 21 -5.52 -7.08 3.62
C THR A 21 -6.29 -6.91 4.93
N SER A 22 -5.61 -7.01 6.06
CA SER A 22 -6.12 -6.59 7.38
C SER A 22 -5.99 -5.09 7.60
N ASP A 23 -5.20 -4.39 6.78
CA ASP A 23 -4.77 -3.01 6.98
C ASP A 23 -5.55 -2.01 6.11
N ALA A 24 -6.79 -2.34 5.74
CA ALA A 24 -7.62 -1.52 4.86
C ALA A 24 -7.81 -0.07 5.37
N GLY A 25 -7.70 0.14 6.69
CA GLY A 25 -7.69 1.47 7.31
C GLY A 25 -6.59 2.40 6.78
N GLY A 26 -5.48 1.84 6.27
CA GLY A 26 -4.41 2.58 5.60
C GLY A 26 -4.85 3.35 4.36
N LEU A 27 -5.98 2.99 3.72
CA LEU A 27 -6.54 3.78 2.62
C LEU A 27 -6.92 5.20 3.07
N LEU A 28 -7.46 5.35 4.28
CA LEU A 28 -7.81 6.67 4.82
C LEU A 28 -6.55 7.50 5.11
N LEU A 29 -5.49 6.85 5.59
CA LEU A 29 -4.19 7.50 5.80
C LEU A 29 -3.60 7.98 4.48
N ARG A 30 -3.64 7.14 3.44
CA ARG A 30 -3.21 7.48 2.08
C ARG A 30 -3.98 8.67 1.52
N GLU A 31 -5.31 8.65 1.56
CA GLU A 31 -6.12 9.74 1.02
C GLU A 31 -5.94 11.05 1.79
N THR A 32 -5.70 10.97 3.11
CA THR A 32 -5.38 12.15 3.92
C THR A 32 -4.00 12.71 3.56
N ALA A 33 -2.98 11.84 3.44
CA ALA A 33 -1.63 12.23 3.06
C ALA A 33 -1.59 12.89 1.67
N LYS A 34 -2.36 12.36 0.71
CA LYS A 34 -2.53 12.97 -0.62
C LYS A 34 -3.15 14.36 -0.57
N ARG A 35 -4.23 14.55 0.21
CA ARG A 35 -4.87 15.87 0.36
C ARG A 35 -3.95 16.92 0.98
N LEU A 36 -3.00 16.49 1.80
CA LEU A 36 -2.03 17.35 2.47
C LEU A 36 -0.73 17.56 1.69
N ASP A 37 -0.57 16.86 0.56
CA ASP A 37 0.70 16.74 -0.15
C ASP A 37 1.86 16.34 0.80
N LEU A 38 1.55 15.43 1.74
CA LEU A 38 2.39 15.21 2.91
C LEU A 38 3.78 14.67 2.56
N PHE A 39 3.84 13.62 1.75
CA PHE A 39 5.11 12.92 1.48
C PHE A 39 6.04 13.68 0.53
N PRO A 40 5.56 14.34 -0.54
CA PRO A 40 6.41 15.24 -1.33
C PRO A 40 6.98 16.39 -0.50
N ARG A 41 6.16 17.04 0.34
CA ARG A 41 6.62 18.11 1.25
C ARG A 41 7.62 17.60 2.29
N MET A 42 7.41 16.41 2.82
CA MET A 42 8.35 15.80 3.76
C MET A 42 9.66 15.43 3.07
N ALA A 43 9.62 14.86 1.86
CA ALA A 43 10.80 14.54 1.06
C ALA A 43 11.64 15.77 0.73
N ALA A 44 11.00 16.92 0.47
CA ALA A 44 11.68 18.19 0.22
C ALA A 44 12.51 18.71 1.42
N CYS A 45 12.27 18.18 2.63
CA CYS A 45 13.07 18.48 3.82
C CYS A 45 14.37 17.67 3.90
N PHE A 46 14.61 16.72 2.99
CA PHE A 46 15.79 15.86 2.98
C PHE A 46 16.70 16.19 1.79
N ASP A 47 18.00 16.09 2.04
CA ASP A 47 19.02 15.98 1.00
C ASP A 47 19.17 14.50 0.62
N ASP A 48 18.61 14.10 -0.53
CA ASP A 48 18.69 12.72 -1.00
C ASP A 48 20.05 12.42 -1.64
N ARG A 49 20.96 11.88 -0.83
CA ARG A 49 22.34 11.56 -1.24
C ARG A 49 22.48 10.26 -2.01
N ARG A 50 21.38 9.59 -2.36
CA ARG A 50 21.42 8.36 -3.15
C ARG A 50 21.83 8.70 -4.59
N ASP A 51 22.59 7.82 -5.22
CA ASP A 51 22.92 7.92 -6.65
C ASP A 51 21.63 7.89 -7.49
N PRO A 52 21.27 8.98 -8.19
CA PRO A 52 20.02 9.05 -8.95
C PRO A 52 19.85 7.93 -9.98
N SER A 53 20.97 7.41 -10.54
CA SER A 53 20.93 6.32 -11.50
C SER A 53 20.50 4.97 -10.90
N ARG A 54 20.54 4.86 -9.57
CA ARG A 54 20.17 3.65 -8.81
C ARG A 54 18.84 3.82 -8.07
N VAL A 55 18.20 4.98 -8.16
CA VAL A 55 16.92 5.25 -7.50
C VAL A 55 15.78 4.63 -8.31
N ARG A 56 15.21 3.55 -7.78
CA ARG A 56 13.98 2.95 -8.32
C ARG A 56 12.70 3.59 -7.77
N HIS A 57 12.75 4.03 -6.51
CA HIS A 57 11.63 4.60 -5.78
C HIS A 57 12.02 5.98 -5.25
N PRO A 58 11.28 7.05 -5.61
CA PRO A 58 11.44 8.37 -5.03
C PRO A 58 11.45 8.35 -3.51
N LEU A 59 12.12 9.32 -2.89
CA LEU A 59 12.17 9.42 -1.44
C LEU A 59 10.77 9.54 -0.82
N ALA A 60 9.85 10.24 -1.48
CA ALA A 60 8.45 10.37 -1.05
C ALA A 60 7.76 8.99 -0.91
N ASP A 61 7.99 8.05 -1.83
CA ASP A 61 7.42 6.70 -1.75
C ASP A 61 7.97 5.90 -0.57
N LEU A 62 9.28 6.01 -0.32
CA LEU A 62 9.92 5.35 0.82
C LEU A 62 9.39 5.91 2.15
N LEU A 63 9.21 7.23 2.20
CA LEU A 63 8.63 7.92 3.34
C LEU A 63 7.16 7.53 3.54
N ALA A 64 6.38 7.41 2.45
CA ALA A 64 4.99 6.95 2.50
C ALA A 64 4.88 5.55 3.12
N GLN A 65 5.68 4.61 2.61
CA GLN A 65 5.74 3.25 3.16
C GLN A 65 6.10 3.26 4.65
N ARG A 66 7.14 4.01 5.04
CA ARG A 66 7.63 4.00 6.43
C ARG A 66 6.66 4.64 7.40
N VAL A 67 6.14 5.82 7.09
CA VAL A 67 5.24 6.56 7.99
C VAL A 67 3.90 5.85 8.12
N THR A 68 3.36 5.28 7.04
CA THR A 68 2.13 4.49 7.13
C THR A 68 2.34 3.19 7.89
N GLY A 69 3.48 2.50 7.72
CA GLY A 69 3.81 1.31 8.52
C GLY A 69 3.82 1.62 10.03
N ILE A 70 4.45 2.72 10.44
CA ILE A 70 4.43 3.18 11.83
C ILE A 70 2.99 3.47 12.30
N ALA A 71 2.18 4.15 11.48
CA ALA A 71 0.80 4.46 11.84
C ALA A 71 -0.10 3.22 11.97
N LEU A 72 0.28 2.11 11.32
CA LEU A 72 -0.39 0.81 11.42
C LEU A 72 0.19 -0.08 12.55
N GLY A 73 1.22 0.37 13.28
CA GLY A 73 1.84 -0.37 14.39
C GLY A 73 3.02 -1.25 13.99
N TYR A 74 3.58 -1.07 12.79
CA TYR A 74 4.74 -1.81 12.28
C TYR A 74 6.04 -1.01 12.44
N GLU A 75 6.32 -0.49 13.64
CA GLU A 75 7.51 0.33 13.86
C GLU A 75 8.84 -0.43 13.79
N ASP A 76 8.86 -1.72 14.14
CA ASP A 76 10.08 -2.51 14.37
C ASP A 76 10.75 -3.06 13.11
N LEU A 77 10.11 -2.88 11.94
CA LEU A 77 10.54 -3.32 10.61
C LEU A 77 10.55 -4.84 10.35
N THR A 78 10.19 -5.67 11.33
CA THR A 78 10.33 -7.13 11.19
C THR A 78 9.36 -7.73 10.17
N ASP A 79 8.17 -7.15 10.03
CA ASP A 79 7.13 -7.62 9.11
C ASP A 79 7.27 -7.08 7.69
N HIS A 80 8.20 -6.15 7.42
CA HIS A 80 8.24 -5.42 6.15
C HIS A 80 8.49 -6.31 4.92
N ASP A 81 9.19 -7.43 5.10
CA ASP A 81 9.41 -8.42 4.03
C ASP A 81 8.12 -9.15 3.62
N SER A 82 7.18 -9.32 4.54
CA SER A 82 5.85 -9.85 4.27
C SER A 82 4.93 -8.74 3.76
N LEU A 83 4.94 -7.58 4.42
CA LEU A 83 4.09 -6.43 4.15
C LEU A 83 4.31 -5.80 2.76
N ARG A 84 5.49 -5.93 2.14
CA ARG A 84 5.70 -5.54 0.73
C ARG A 84 4.83 -6.30 -0.27
N HIS A 85 4.27 -7.44 0.14
CA HIS A 85 3.34 -8.22 -0.66
C HIS A 85 1.88 -7.87 -0.36
N ASP A 86 1.58 -7.14 0.71
CA ASP A 86 0.24 -6.70 1.04
C ASP A 86 -0.34 -5.78 -0.07
N PRO A 87 -1.56 -6.05 -0.55
CA PRO A 87 -2.15 -5.31 -1.67
C PRO A 87 -2.39 -3.83 -1.35
N LEU A 88 -2.71 -3.47 -0.11
CA LEU A 88 -2.89 -2.08 0.30
C LEU A 88 -1.55 -1.37 0.42
N LEU A 89 -0.54 -1.99 1.02
CA LEU A 89 0.76 -1.35 1.18
C LEU A 89 1.45 -1.06 -0.18
N LYS A 90 1.16 -1.86 -1.21
CA LYS A 90 1.56 -1.56 -2.60
C LYS A 90 0.94 -0.27 -3.16
N LEU A 91 -0.21 0.18 -2.64
CA LEU A 91 -0.91 1.38 -3.11
C LEU A 91 -0.42 2.67 -2.45
N LEU A 92 0.44 2.58 -1.43
CA LEU A 92 0.89 3.76 -0.65
C LEU A 92 1.88 4.64 -1.40
N GLY A 93 2.73 4.05 -2.24
CA GLY A 93 3.60 4.79 -3.16
C GLY A 93 2.83 5.27 -4.38
N GLU A 94 3.43 6.18 -5.16
CA GLU A 94 2.85 6.58 -6.43
C GLU A 94 2.85 5.40 -7.42
N ALA A 95 1.72 5.22 -8.11
CA ALA A 95 1.63 4.24 -9.17
C ALA A 95 2.56 4.66 -10.31
N LYS A 96 3.50 3.77 -10.69
CA LYS A 96 4.18 3.90 -11.98
C LYS A 96 3.11 3.99 -13.08
N SER A 97 3.14 5.08 -13.85
CA SER A 97 2.68 5.06 -15.25
C SER A 97 3.62 4.21 -16.09
#